data_AF-A0A959V019-F1
#
_entry.id   AF-A0A959V019-F1
#
_cell.length_a   1.000
_cell.length_b   1.000
_cell.length_c   1.000
_cell.angle_alpha   90.00
_cell.angle_beta   90.00
_cell.angle_gamma   90.00
#
_symmetry.space_group_name_H-M   'P 1'
#
loop_
_entity.id
_entity.type
_entity.pdbx_description
1 polymer ?
#
loop_
_entity_poly.entity_id
_entity_poly.type
_entity_poly.pdbx_seq_one_letter_code
_entity_poly.pdbx_strand_id
1 'polypeptide(L)'
;MSRTALLFAGLLACAAPASAQAPDRMGFELQAFLKRPHPPGTEVHLFLRGQDAALARAVAGSGGVVKQRMQGLVSARVPVERVAALAAHPAVQGIEFSLSQGRVLNDSMRVHNRIDPVHAGQAPLPGGFTGEGVLVGIIDSGMDLDHPDFQDAQGRTRVLRYWDQTFPFDAQLTPMPWGYGQAWDSTAINAGLCPAGEQPGFFGHGTTVTGTAAGNGLATGAYTGGAPGADLLIVSSDFDAPNWKATVADAVHYLVSQAEALGRPVVINASLGDYLGSHDGQDAAALFIDSLLIAQPGRVMVCAAGNSGEFPPYHVETLVGSDTSFTWYTYKPTPNNFGYGVVYFDVWADTADFSDVQYAVGADRVVPSLQFRGRTPFRTMADHLGQLASDSLWSLDGDLLGVVDWFAELRGGQVHLQVHMQQPDSNAYRFRFMSTGTGRFDGWGASFFGMSGMIASGLPTVAQYPDIAHYVLPDRNKHIVDSWACSEQVITVANYFNEVAYTDVNGNAQSVPGTEGDLVPRSSHGPTRDGRLKPDVAATGDITFSAGPLATLASLIANEPFKVAPGGMHMRNGGTSMASPVVTATAALYLEKCSRATHLEVRDAIEGTARADAFTGTLPN
;
A
#
# COMPACT_ATOMS: atom_id res chain seq x y z
N MET A 1 97.26 6.70 27.66
CA MET A 1 96.98 6.95 26.22
C MET A 1 96.48 5.66 25.60
N SER A 2 95.39 5.71 24.82
CA SER A 2 95.03 4.77 23.73
C SER A 2 94.66 3.30 24.05
N ARG A 3 93.48 2.91 23.50
CA ARG A 3 93.06 1.64 22.81
C ARG A 3 93.45 0.27 23.45
N THR A 4 92.65 -0.80 23.44
CA THR A 4 92.01 -1.49 22.30
C THR A 4 91.11 -2.64 22.82
N ALA A 5 90.10 -3.06 22.03
CA ALA A 5 89.09 -4.08 22.29
C ALA A 5 89.49 -5.55 21.97
N LEU A 6 88.72 -6.53 22.50
CA LEU A 6 88.35 -7.87 21.95
C LEU A 6 87.64 -8.69 23.06
N LEU A 7 86.31 -8.95 23.09
CA LEU A 7 85.44 -9.89 22.34
C LEU A 7 85.81 -11.39 22.45
N PHE A 8 85.02 -12.17 23.21
CA PHE A 8 84.54 -13.52 22.82
C PHE A 8 83.32 -13.96 23.66
N ALA A 9 82.33 -14.50 22.95
CA ALA A 9 81.00 -14.87 23.43
C ALA A 9 80.90 -16.36 23.79
N GLY A 10 79.99 -16.70 24.71
CA GLY A 10 79.50 -18.05 24.99
C GLY A 10 77.99 -18.01 25.19
N LEU A 11 77.25 -18.46 24.17
CA LEU A 11 75.82 -18.79 24.21
C LEU A 11 75.60 -20.09 24.99
N LEU A 12 74.66 -20.11 25.94
CA LEU A 12 73.77 -21.26 26.16
C LEU A 12 72.47 -20.80 26.83
N ALA A 13 71.36 -21.35 26.36
CA ALA A 13 70.02 -20.78 26.39
C ALA A 13 69.27 -20.93 27.74
N CYS A 14 68.60 -19.85 28.15
CA CYS A 14 67.42 -19.89 29.03
C CYS A 14 66.17 -19.66 28.17
N ALA A 15 65.33 -20.69 28.06
CA ALA A 15 64.02 -20.61 27.42
C ALA A 15 63.05 -19.83 28.32
N ALA A 16 62.49 -18.74 27.80
CA ALA A 16 61.29 -18.11 28.37
C ALA A 16 60.04 -18.81 27.82
N PRO A 17 59.00 -19.08 28.63
CA PRO A 17 57.78 -19.66 28.14
C PRO A 17 57.01 -18.61 27.32
N ALA A 18 56.64 -18.94 26.09
CA ALA A 18 55.62 -18.19 25.36
C ALA A 18 54.28 -18.40 26.08
N SER A 19 53.75 -17.34 26.71
CA SER A 19 52.37 -17.38 27.21
C SER A 19 51.43 -17.37 26.01
N ALA A 20 50.86 -18.52 25.66
CA ALA A 20 49.69 -18.55 24.78
C ALA A 20 48.55 -17.81 25.49
N GLN A 21 48.12 -16.67 24.94
CA GLN A 21 46.91 -15.99 25.41
C GLN A 21 45.73 -16.95 25.22
N ALA A 22 45.03 -17.30 26.31
CA ALA A 22 43.78 -18.03 26.21
C ALA A 22 42.79 -17.19 25.38
N PRO A 23 42.01 -17.80 24.46
CA PRO A 23 41.04 -17.06 23.65
C PRO A 23 40.00 -16.42 24.58
N ASP A 24 39.85 -15.11 24.48
CA ASP A 24 38.83 -14.37 25.22
C ASP A 24 37.46 -14.76 24.66
N ARG A 25 36.54 -15.16 25.54
CA ARG A 25 35.22 -15.71 25.16
C ARG A 25 34.10 -14.70 25.31
N MET A 26 34.44 -13.48 25.71
CA MET A 26 33.52 -12.36 25.87
C MET A 26 33.71 -11.34 24.74
N GLY A 27 32.66 -11.08 23.96
CA GLY A 27 32.68 -10.02 22.96
C GLY A 27 32.80 -8.61 23.56
N PHE A 28 33.22 -7.64 22.75
CA PHE A 28 33.47 -6.25 23.19
C PHE A 28 32.27 -5.61 23.89
N GLU A 29 31.06 -5.88 23.42
CA GLU A 29 29.82 -5.36 24.01
C GLU A 29 29.55 -5.94 25.40
N LEU A 30 29.81 -7.23 25.60
CA LEU A 30 29.69 -7.87 26.92
C LEU A 30 30.72 -7.30 27.90
N GLN A 31 31.95 -7.12 27.43
CA GLN A 31 32.98 -6.48 28.25
C GLN A 31 32.63 -5.04 28.62
N ALA A 32 32.05 -4.28 27.68
CA ALA A 32 31.57 -2.93 27.92
C ALA A 32 30.40 -2.91 28.92
N PHE A 33 29.47 -3.87 28.82
CA PHE A 33 28.37 -4.04 29.77
C PHE A 33 28.88 -4.35 31.17
N LEU A 34 29.78 -5.34 31.35
CA LEU A 34 30.30 -5.74 32.67
C LEU A 34 31.12 -4.65 33.37
N LYS A 35 31.70 -3.70 32.62
CA LYS A 35 32.46 -2.56 33.17
C LYS A 35 31.56 -1.44 33.72
N ARG A 36 30.26 -1.43 33.41
CA ARG A 36 29.29 -0.47 33.96
C ARG A 36 28.95 -0.84 35.41
N PRO A 37 28.60 0.13 36.27
CA PRO A 37 28.11 -0.19 37.60
C PRO A 37 26.77 -0.93 37.53
N HIS A 38 26.66 -2.05 38.24
CA HIS A 38 25.44 -2.85 38.37
C HIS A 38 25.06 -2.97 39.86
N PRO A 39 23.77 -2.90 40.23
CA PRO A 39 23.32 -3.23 41.57
C PRO A 39 23.71 -4.66 41.99
N PRO A 40 24.01 -4.92 43.28
CA PRO A 40 24.30 -6.27 43.76
C PRO A 40 23.16 -7.26 43.46
N GLY A 41 23.50 -8.44 42.94
CA GLY A 41 22.51 -9.46 42.56
C GLY A 41 21.82 -9.24 41.22
N THR A 42 22.24 -8.25 40.43
CA THR A 42 21.77 -8.08 39.04
C THR A 42 22.11 -9.33 38.23
N GLU A 43 21.15 -9.87 37.50
CA GLU A 43 21.35 -11.00 36.59
C GLU A 43 21.28 -10.52 35.13
N VAL A 44 22.11 -11.11 34.27
CA VAL A 44 22.13 -10.86 32.83
C VAL A 44 21.74 -12.11 32.07
N HIS A 45 20.97 -11.94 31.00
CA HIS A 45 20.61 -13.03 30.09
C HIS A 45 21.71 -13.25 29.06
N LEU A 46 22.16 -14.49 28.93
CA LEU A 46 23.24 -14.88 28.03
C LEU A 46 22.82 -16.08 27.19
N PHE A 47 23.30 -16.12 25.94
CA PHE A 47 23.36 -17.34 25.15
C PHE A 47 24.81 -17.83 25.14
N LEU A 48 25.02 -19.03 25.68
CA LEU A 48 26.35 -19.61 25.88
C LEU A 48 26.54 -20.75 24.89
N ARG A 49 27.64 -20.76 24.14
CA ARG A 49 28.00 -21.87 23.24
C ARG A 49 28.86 -22.89 23.99
N GLY A 50 28.60 -24.19 23.78
CA GLY A 50 29.36 -25.28 24.38
C GLY A 50 28.54 -26.57 24.49
N GLN A 51 29.12 -27.60 25.11
CA GLN A 51 28.42 -28.88 25.27
C GLN A 51 27.30 -28.77 26.33
N ASP A 52 26.03 -28.87 25.90
CA ASP A 52 24.82 -28.57 26.67
C ASP A 52 24.82 -29.04 28.14
N ALA A 53 25.19 -30.30 28.40
CA ALA A 53 25.18 -30.86 29.76
C ALA A 53 26.30 -30.31 30.66
N ALA A 54 27.49 -30.09 30.11
CA ALA A 54 28.62 -29.50 30.85
C ALA A 54 28.41 -28.00 31.08
N LEU A 55 27.86 -27.31 30.07
CA LEU A 55 27.59 -25.89 30.10
C LEU A 55 26.46 -25.55 31.08
N ALA A 56 25.40 -26.35 31.10
CA ALA A 56 24.32 -26.18 32.07
C ALA A 56 24.77 -26.39 33.53
N ARG A 57 25.69 -27.33 33.78
CA ARG A 57 26.30 -27.49 35.12
C ARG A 57 27.18 -26.29 35.48
N ALA A 58 27.94 -25.77 34.54
CA ALA A 58 28.78 -24.58 34.74
C ALA A 58 27.94 -23.33 35.07
N VAL A 59 26.81 -23.16 34.39
CA VAL A 59 25.82 -22.11 34.67
C VAL A 59 25.26 -22.24 36.08
N ALA A 60 24.79 -23.44 36.45
CA ALA A 60 24.25 -23.69 37.79
C ALA A 60 25.30 -23.49 38.89
N GLY A 61 26.53 -23.95 38.68
CA GLY A 61 27.66 -23.76 39.60
C GLY A 61 28.11 -22.30 39.75
N SER A 62 27.78 -21.45 38.79
CA SER A 62 28.01 -20.00 38.83
C SER A 62 26.83 -19.24 39.47
N GLY A 63 25.85 -19.95 40.04
CA GLY A 63 24.63 -19.36 40.60
C GLY A 63 23.61 -18.91 39.55
N GLY A 64 23.81 -19.25 38.28
CA GLY A 64 22.89 -18.93 37.19
C GLY A 64 21.80 -19.99 37.01
N VAL A 65 20.71 -19.60 36.36
CA VAL A 65 19.59 -20.48 36.01
C VAL A 65 19.58 -20.72 34.51
N VAL A 66 19.58 -22.00 34.11
CA VAL A 66 19.42 -22.41 32.71
C VAL A 66 17.95 -22.28 32.32
N LYS A 67 17.68 -21.50 31.27
CA LYS A 67 16.34 -21.29 30.70
C LYS A 67 16.02 -22.34 29.64
N GLN A 68 16.97 -22.59 28.71
CA GLN A 68 16.77 -23.49 27.58
C GLN A 68 18.11 -24.05 27.07
N ARG A 69 18.08 -25.23 26.43
CA ARG A 69 19.23 -25.85 25.76
C ARG A 69 18.85 -26.22 24.33
N MET A 70 19.70 -25.93 23.35
CA MET A 70 19.45 -26.21 21.94
C MET A 70 20.75 -26.29 21.17
N GLN A 71 21.05 -27.43 20.54
CA GLN A 71 22.10 -27.57 19.52
C GLN A 71 23.47 -26.92 19.87
N GLY A 72 24.00 -27.17 21.07
CA GLY A 72 25.28 -26.58 21.48
C GLY A 72 25.18 -25.15 22.03
N LEU A 73 23.98 -24.66 22.30
CA LEU A 73 23.67 -23.39 22.94
C LEU A 73 22.87 -23.60 24.22
N VAL A 74 23.23 -22.86 25.28
CA VAL A 74 22.49 -22.78 26.53
C VAL A 74 22.06 -21.33 26.74
N SER A 75 20.74 -21.10 26.77
CA SER A 75 20.17 -19.83 27.21
C SER A 75 20.10 -19.84 28.73
N ALA A 76 20.67 -18.84 29.38
CA ALA A 76 20.74 -18.74 30.83
C ALA A 76 20.51 -17.31 31.32
N ARG A 77 20.20 -17.19 32.61
CA ARG A 77 20.31 -15.94 33.38
C ARG A 77 21.38 -16.16 34.43
N VAL A 78 22.36 -15.26 34.52
CA VAL A 78 23.57 -15.43 35.33
C VAL A 78 23.81 -14.15 36.12
N PRO A 79 24.17 -14.21 37.41
CA PRO A 79 24.57 -13.02 38.16
C PRO A 79 25.74 -12.32 37.46
N VAL A 80 25.63 -11.01 37.26
CA VAL A 80 26.57 -10.20 36.48
C VAL A 80 28.00 -10.36 37.00
N GLU A 81 28.17 -10.41 38.32
CA GLU A 81 29.45 -10.59 38.99
C GLU A 81 30.09 -11.98 38.76
N ARG A 82 29.31 -12.95 38.27
CA ARG A 82 29.76 -14.32 37.98
C ARG A 82 30.07 -14.56 36.51
N VAL A 83 29.74 -13.63 35.62
CA VAL A 83 29.90 -13.79 34.16
C VAL A 83 31.36 -13.95 33.75
N ALA A 84 32.29 -13.18 34.33
CA ALA A 84 33.72 -13.29 34.00
C ALA A 84 34.30 -14.65 34.40
N ALA A 85 33.91 -15.17 35.57
CA ALA A 85 34.32 -16.49 36.02
C ALA A 85 33.70 -17.60 35.16
N LEU A 86 32.43 -17.44 34.76
CA LEU A 86 31.75 -18.36 33.86
C LEU A 86 32.43 -18.38 32.48
N ALA A 87 32.81 -17.23 31.92
CA ALA A 87 33.51 -17.14 30.63
C ALA A 87 34.85 -17.90 30.63
N ALA A 88 35.57 -17.90 31.76
CA ALA A 88 36.81 -18.64 31.94
C ALA A 88 36.60 -20.16 32.12
N HIS A 89 35.36 -20.62 32.35
CA HIS A 89 35.07 -22.03 32.60
C HIS A 89 35.31 -22.89 31.35
N PRO A 90 35.99 -24.06 31.42
CA PRO A 90 36.33 -24.87 30.23
C PRO A 90 35.13 -25.32 29.38
N ALA A 91 33.93 -25.40 29.98
CA ALA A 91 32.70 -25.78 29.29
C ALA A 91 32.12 -24.67 28.39
N VAL A 92 32.50 -23.41 28.57
CA VAL A 92 32.06 -22.29 27.73
C VAL A 92 32.98 -22.20 26.52
N GLN A 93 32.43 -22.24 25.32
CA GLN A 93 33.15 -22.07 24.06
C GLN A 93 32.98 -20.66 23.49
N GLY A 94 31.89 -19.96 23.85
CA GLY A 94 31.66 -18.56 23.51
C GLY A 94 30.42 -18.01 24.20
N ILE A 95 30.32 -16.68 24.32
CA ILE A 95 29.14 -16.00 24.86
C ILE A 95 28.61 -15.03 23.81
N GLU A 96 27.33 -15.17 23.45
CA GLU A 96 26.62 -14.23 22.59
C GLU A 96 25.87 -13.22 23.45
N PHE A 97 26.16 -11.94 23.19
CA PHE A 97 25.62 -10.81 23.92
C PHE A 97 25.67 -9.57 23.02
N SER A 98 24.59 -8.80 23.02
CA SER A 98 24.46 -7.55 22.28
C SER A 98 23.80 -6.48 23.14
N LEU A 99 24.18 -5.22 22.94
CA LEU A 99 23.58 -4.01 23.50
C LEU A 99 22.49 -3.40 22.58
N SER A 100 22.09 -4.10 21.51
CA SER A 100 20.99 -3.68 20.63
C SER A 100 19.71 -3.40 21.43
N GLN A 101 19.04 -2.30 21.09
CA GLN A 101 17.74 -1.92 21.65
C GLN A 101 16.64 -2.26 20.65
N GLY A 102 15.54 -2.87 21.12
CA GLY A 102 14.31 -2.97 20.34
C GLY A 102 13.68 -1.59 20.15
N ARG A 103 13.02 -1.38 19.01
CA ARG A 103 12.34 -0.12 18.67
C ARG A 103 10.83 -0.36 18.49
N VAL A 104 10.04 0.69 18.66
CA VAL A 104 8.58 0.75 18.46
C VAL A 104 8.28 1.21 17.02
N LEU A 105 7.35 0.57 16.32
CA LEU A 105 7.40 0.45 14.85
C LEU A 105 6.12 0.91 14.12
N ASN A 106 5.45 1.92 14.69
CA ASN A 106 4.62 2.89 13.95
C ASN A 106 5.12 4.32 14.17
N ASP A 107 5.95 4.55 15.20
CA ASP A 107 6.70 5.79 15.35
C ASP A 107 7.71 5.98 14.21
N SER A 108 8.21 4.90 13.61
CA SER A 108 9.09 5.00 12.44
C SER A 108 8.43 5.65 11.24
N MET A 109 7.14 5.41 10.99
CA MET A 109 6.39 6.16 9.98
C MET A 109 6.46 7.66 10.28
N ARG A 110 6.22 8.06 11.55
CA ARG A 110 6.31 9.47 11.94
C ARG A 110 7.73 10.03 11.77
N VAL A 111 8.76 9.24 12.04
CA VAL A 111 10.16 9.63 11.83
C VAL A 111 10.49 9.77 10.34
N HIS A 112 10.18 8.77 9.52
CA HIS A 112 10.52 8.69 8.10
C HIS A 112 9.84 9.79 7.28
N ASN A 113 8.66 10.21 7.71
CA ASN A 113 7.89 11.30 7.10
C ASN A 113 8.01 12.62 7.88
N ARG A 114 8.95 12.73 8.84
CA ARG A 114 9.28 13.96 9.60
C ARG A 114 8.10 14.60 10.32
N ILE A 115 7.19 13.78 10.83
CA ILE A 115 6.04 14.20 11.65
C ILE A 115 6.48 14.54 13.08
N ASP A 116 7.42 13.80 13.67
CA ASP A 116 7.86 14.04 15.06
C ASP A 116 8.40 15.47 15.31
N PRO A 117 9.23 16.06 14.42
CA PRO A 117 9.60 17.48 14.54
C PRO A 117 8.41 18.44 14.53
N VAL A 118 7.34 18.12 13.80
CA VAL A 118 6.12 18.93 13.73
C VAL A 118 5.33 18.83 15.03
N HIS A 119 5.17 17.61 15.57
CA HIS A 119 4.56 17.37 16.88
C HIS A 119 5.33 18.09 18.00
N ALA A 120 6.66 18.06 17.94
CA ALA A 120 7.52 18.71 18.92
C ALA A 120 7.62 20.25 18.74
N GLY A 121 7.05 20.82 17.68
CA GLY A 121 7.14 22.24 17.38
C GLY A 121 8.56 22.72 17.16
N GLN A 122 9.40 21.88 16.54
CA GLN A 122 10.79 22.23 16.28
C GLN A 122 10.86 23.49 15.40
N ALA A 123 11.79 24.39 15.74
CA ALA A 123 11.98 25.63 14.99
C ALA A 123 12.18 25.32 13.49
N PRO A 124 11.52 26.05 12.57
CA PRO A 124 10.92 27.38 12.76
C PRO A 124 9.41 27.39 13.10
N LEU A 125 8.84 26.27 13.55
CA LEU A 125 7.41 26.22 13.90
C LEU A 125 7.11 27.06 15.16
N PRO A 126 5.94 27.72 15.23
CA PRO A 126 5.54 28.51 16.41
C PRO A 126 5.18 27.65 17.62
N GLY A 127 4.92 26.36 17.41
CA GLY A 127 4.50 25.40 18.42
C GLY A 127 4.33 24.01 17.79
N GLY A 128 4.03 23.02 18.62
CA GLY A 128 3.70 21.68 18.17
C GLY A 128 2.31 21.62 17.54
N PHE A 129 2.17 20.83 16.48
CA PHE A 129 0.89 20.57 15.81
C PHE A 129 0.56 19.09 15.95
N THR A 130 -0.71 18.77 16.20
CA THR A 130 -1.18 17.39 16.39
C THR A 130 -2.40 17.04 15.54
N GLY A 131 -2.91 17.98 14.75
CA GLY A 131 -4.17 17.91 14.02
C GLY A 131 -5.35 18.49 14.80
N GLU A 132 -5.10 19.16 15.93
CA GLU A 132 -6.16 19.71 16.78
C GLU A 132 -7.05 20.70 15.98
N GLY A 133 -8.36 20.62 16.17
CA GLY A 133 -9.32 21.47 15.46
C GLY A 133 -9.55 21.09 13.97
N VAL A 134 -8.79 20.13 13.43
CA VAL A 134 -9.01 19.57 12.09
C VAL A 134 -9.82 18.28 12.17
N LEU A 135 -10.61 18.00 11.14
CA LEU A 135 -11.33 16.75 10.97
C LEU A 135 -10.57 15.84 10.02
N VAL A 136 -10.40 14.57 10.39
CA VAL A 136 -9.92 13.52 9.49
C VAL A 136 -11.12 12.68 9.09
N GLY A 137 -11.50 12.76 7.81
CA GLY A 137 -12.53 11.95 7.19
C GLY A 137 -11.94 10.67 6.62
N ILE A 138 -12.47 9.50 6.96
CA ILE A 138 -12.03 8.21 6.42
C ILE A 138 -13.17 7.58 5.63
N ILE A 139 -12.94 7.24 4.36
CA ILE A 139 -13.84 6.41 3.56
C ILE A 139 -13.15 5.06 3.38
N ASP A 140 -13.68 4.02 4.03
CA ASP A 140 -13.03 2.70 4.10
C ASP A 140 -14.03 1.60 4.49
N SER A 141 -13.58 0.42 4.93
CA SER A 141 -14.39 -0.71 5.40
C SER A 141 -14.95 -0.54 6.82
N GLY A 142 -15.12 0.71 7.28
CA GLY A 142 -15.47 1.03 8.65
C GLY A 142 -14.29 1.01 9.61
N MET A 143 -14.54 0.91 10.91
CA MET A 143 -13.46 0.78 11.91
C MET A 143 -13.96 0.19 13.23
N ASP A 144 -13.04 -0.34 14.04
CA ASP A 144 -13.33 -0.81 15.40
C ASP A 144 -13.42 0.36 16.41
N LEU A 145 -14.65 0.76 16.73
CA LEU A 145 -14.97 1.87 17.64
C LEU A 145 -14.53 1.63 19.10
N ASP A 146 -14.30 0.37 19.48
CA ASP A 146 -13.91 0.00 20.84
C ASP A 146 -12.39 0.11 21.07
N HIS A 147 -11.61 0.31 20.00
CA HIS A 147 -10.15 0.40 20.14
C HIS A 147 -9.74 1.70 20.86
N PRO A 148 -8.93 1.63 21.95
CA PRO A 148 -8.62 2.79 22.78
C PRO A 148 -7.95 3.97 22.05
N ASP A 149 -7.22 3.71 20.96
CA ASP A 149 -6.56 4.78 20.18
C ASP A 149 -7.53 5.79 19.53
N PHE A 150 -8.82 5.44 19.49
CA PHE A 150 -9.90 6.27 18.93
C PHE A 150 -10.80 6.86 20.00
N GLN A 151 -10.37 6.80 21.27
CA GLN A 151 -11.06 7.36 22.42
C GLN A 151 -10.22 8.48 23.05
N ASP A 152 -10.88 9.39 23.77
CA ASP A 152 -10.22 10.36 24.63
C ASP A 152 -9.78 9.71 25.96
N ALA A 153 -9.05 10.47 26.78
CA ALA A 153 -8.58 9.98 28.08
C ALA A 153 -9.72 9.67 29.09
N GLN A 154 -10.96 10.01 28.77
CA GLN A 154 -12.16 9.68 29.55
C GLN A 154 -12.92 8.47 28.97
N GLY A 155 -12.40 7.84 27.92
CA GLY A 155 -13.01 6.69 27.25
C GLY A 155 -14.16 7.06 26.31
N ARG A 156 -14.33 8.35 25.96
CA ARG A 156 -15.34 8.77 24.98
C ARG A 156 -14.77 8.71 23.58
N THR A 157 -15.57 8.36 22.59
CA THR A 157 -15.14 8.29 21.19
C THR A 157 -14.66 9.66 20.66
N ARG A 158 -13.61 9.63 19.82
CA ARG A 158 -13.19 10.74 18.95
C ARG A 158 -13.90 10.73 17.59
N VAL A 159 -14.74 9.72 17.32
CA VAL A 159 -15.59 9.66 16.13
C VAL A 159 -16.82 10.53 16.34
N LEU A 160 -16.86 11.66 15.64
CA LEU A 160 -17.98 12.60 15.74
C LEU A 160 -19.18 12.16 14.91
N ARG A 161 -18.92 11.52 13.77
CA ARG A 161 -19.93 11.02 12.83
C ARG A 161 -19.44 9.72 12.21
N TYR A 162 -20.34 8.76 12.08
CA TYR A 162 -20.12 7.50 11.39
C TYR A 162 -21.29 7.23 10.46
N TRP A 163 -21.06 7.13 9.15
CA TRP A 163 -22.06 6.69 8.17
C TRP A 163 -21.71 5.31 7.64
N ASP A 164 -22.58 4.33 7.83
CA ASP A 164 -22.44 3.01 7.22
C ASP A 164 -23.37 2.88 6.01
N GLN A 165 -22.78 2.76 4.83
CA GLN A 165 -23.51 2.65 3.56
C GLN A 165 -24.13 1.27 3.35
N THR A 166 -23.66 0.25 4.08
CA THR A 166 -24.15 -1.14 3.95
C THR A 166 -25.46 -1.38 4.70
N PHE A 167 -25.81 -0.49 5.64
CA PHE A 167 -27.02 -0.63 6.44
C PHE A 167 -28.27 -0.30 5.61
N PRO A 168 -29.40 -1.00 5.84
CA PRO A 168 -30.64 -0.72 5.15
C PRO A 168 -31.19 0.65 5.54
N PHE A 169 -32.08 1.20 4.71
CA PHE A 169 -32.77 2.46 5.01
C PHE A 169 -33.49 2.42 6.37
N ASP A 170 -33.32 3.48 7.14
CA ASP A 170 -34.04 3.77 8.38
C ASP A 170 -34.48 5.23 8.39
N ALA A 171 -35.77 5.48 8.66
CA ALA A 171 -36.35 6.83 8.54
C ALA A 171 -35.78 7.86 9.53
N GLN A 172 -35.11 7.43 10.61
CA GLN A 172 -34.49 8.29 11.60
C GLN A 172 -32.97 8.41 11.43
N LEU A 173 -32.31 7.32 11.03
CA LEU A 173 -30.85 7.24 10.96
C LEU A 173 -30.29 7.48 9.56
N THR A 174 -31.08 7.29 8.50
CA THR A 174 -30.58 7.50 7.13
C THR A 174 -30.32 8.98 6.88
N PRO A 175 -29.07 9.36 6.51
CA PRO A 175 -28.74 10.75 6.28
C PRO A 175 -29.35 11.24 4.96
N MET A 176 -30.01 12.40 5.02
CA MET A 176 -30.48 13.13 3.84
C MET A 176 -29.43 14.16 3.42
N PRO A 177 -29.28 14.46 2.10
CA PRO A 177 -30.16 14.08 1.00
C PRO A 177 -29.87 12.71 0.37
N TRP A 178 -28.84 11.98 0.80
CA TRP A 178 -28.38 10.73 0.17
C TRP A 178 -29.43 9.61 0.20
N GLY A 179 -30.15 9.45 1.31
CA GLY A 179 -31.33 8.58 1.35
C GLY A 179 -31.02 7.07 1.39
N TYR A 180 -29.79 6.67 1.73
CA TYR A 180 -29.40 5.27 1.97
C TYR A 180 -28.35 5.17 3.08
N GLY A 181 -28.09 3.94 3.56
CA GLY A 181 -27.24 3.72 4.73
C GLY A 181 -27.84 4.28 6.01
N GLN A 182 -27.07 4.23 7.09
CA GLN A 182 -27.45 4.79 8.40
C GLN A 182 -26.27 5.53 9.03
N ALA A 183 -26.54 6.64 9.70
CA ALA A 183 -25.51 7.46 10.34
C ALA A 183 -25.74 7.65 11.83
N TRP A 184 -24.66 7.62 12.60
CA TRP A 184 -24.63 7.82 14.04
C TRP A 184 -23.70 8.98 14.41
N ASP A 185 -24.07 9.72 15.45
CA ASP A 185 -23.21 10.74 16.06
C ASP A 185 -22.45 10.18 17.27
N SER A 186 -21.51 10.97 17.78
CA SER A 186 -20.73 10.63 18.98
C SER A 186 -21.62 10.31 20.21
N THR A 187 -22.82 10.88 20.30
CA THR A 187 -23.72 10.62 21.43
C THR A 187 -24.25 9.19 21.36
N ALA A 188 -24.72 8.77 20.19
CA ALA A 188 -25.18 7.41 19.95
C ALA A 188 -24.04 6.40 20.08
N ILE A 189 -22.84 6.72 19.57
CA ILE A 189 -21.65 5.86 19.68
C ILE A 189 -21.27 5.66 21.16
N ASN A 190 -21.13 6.73 21.93
CA ASN A 190 -20.79 6.64 23.37
C ASN A 190 -21.88 5.92 24.20
N ALA A 191 -23.14 5.95 23.75
CA ALA A 191 -24.23 5.22 24.37
C ALA A 191 -24.28 3.74 23.96
N GLY A 192 -23.37 3.26 23.11
CA GLY A 192 -23.36 1.89 22.60
C GLY A 192 -24.53 1.59 21.63
N LEU A 193 -25.08 2.63 21.00
CA LEU A 193 -26.24 2.52 20.09
C LEU A 193 -25.82 2.43 18.62
N CYS A 194 -24.53 2.56 18.31
CA CYS A 194 -23.98 2.37 16.97
C CYS A 194 -23.61 0.88 16.79
N PRO A 195 -24.35 0.11 15.97
CA PRO A 195 -24.00 -1.28 15.68
C PRO A 195 -22.92 -1.41 14.61
N ALA A 196 -22.55 -0.31 13.94
CA ALA A 196 -21.55 -0.31 12.89
C ALA A 196 -20.15 -0.54 13.45
N GLY A 197 -19.31 -1.16 12.63
CA GLY A 197 -17.92 -1.44 12.95
C GLY A 197 -17.14 -1.83 11.70
N GLU A 198 -15.97 -2.42 11.89
CA GLU A 198 -15.17 -2.96 10.79
C GLU A 198 -15.95 -4.06 10.03
N GLN A 199 -16.05 -3.92 8.71
CA GLN A 199 -16.71 -4.89 7.85
C GLN A 199 -15.93 -6.22 7.82
N PRO A 200 -16.61 -7.37 7.97
CA PRO A 200 -15.98 -8.68 7.80
C PRO A 200 -15.38 -8.83 6.40
N GLY A 201 -14.19 -9.46 6.31
CA GLY A 201 -13.53 -9.72 5.03
C GLY A 201 -12.48 -8.68 4.61
N PHE A 202 -12.44 -7.52 5.27
CA PHE A 202 -11.40 -6.49 5.05
C PHE A 202 -10.28 -6.53 6.08
N PHE A 203 -10.31 -7.49 7.01
CA PHE A 203 -9.22 -7.81 7.94
C PHE A 203 -8.66 -6.62 8.74
N GLY A 204 -9.52 -5.66 9.09
CA GLY A 204 -9.11 -4.47 9.85
C GLY A 204 -8.52 -3.35 9.01
N HIS A 205 -8.75 -3.35 7.69
CA HIS A 205 -8.22 -2.35 6.78
C HIS A 205 -8.55 -0.93 7.26
N GLY A 206 -9.84 -0.60 7.42
CA GLY A 206 -10.25 0.75 7.83
C GLY A 206 -9.78 1.15 9.23
N THR A 207 -9.74 0.21 10.19
CA THR A 207 -9.14 0.45 11.51
C THR A 207 -7.65 0.79 11.41
N THR A 208 -6.87 0.03 10.63
CA THR A 208 -5.43 0.29 10.46
C THR A 208 -5.16 1.59 9.69
N VAL A 209 -5.99 1.94 8.70
CA VAL A 209 -5.93 3.21 7.98
C VAL A 209 -6.21 4.38 8.94
N THR A 210 -7.29 4.29 9.72
CA THR A 210 -7.67 5.31 10.70
C THR A 210 -6.60 5.49 11.78
N GLY A 211 -6.03 4.39 12.27
CA GLY A 211 -4.94 4.41 13.24
C GLY A 211 -3.67 5.09 12.70
N THR A 212 -3.33 4.87 11.43
CA THR A 212 -2.16 5.48 10.78
C THR A 212 -2.35 6.98 10.65
N ALA A 213 -3.56 7.41 10.26
CA ALA A 213 -3.88 8.82 10.11
C ALA A 213 -3.94 9.54 11.47
N ALA A 214 -4.65 8.99 12.46
CA ALA A 214 -5.07 9.76 13.64
C ALA A 214 -5.19 8.98 14.96
N GLY A 215 -4.71 7.74 15.04
CA GLY A 215 -4.66 6.99 16.30
C GLY A 215 -3.81 7.74 17.35
N ASN A 216 -4.32 7.95 18.56
CA ASN A 216 -3.57 8.71 19.58
C ASN A 216 -2.57 7.87 20.39
N GLY A 217 -2.49 6.55 20.14
CA GLY A 217 -1.61 5.63 20.86
C GLY A 217 -2.00 5.39 22.32
N LEU A 218 -3.22 5.75 22.75
CA LEU A 218 -3.70 5.57 24.12
C LEU A 218 -3.65 4.11 24.58
N ALA A 219 -3.80 3.14 23.67
CA ALA A 219 -3.83 1.72 23.98
C ALA A 219 -2.54 1.20 24.62
N THR A 220 -1.38 1.72 24.21
CA THR A 220 -0.06 1.22 24.65
C THR A 220 0.93 2.31 25.02
N GLY A 221 0.64 3.59 24.72
CA GLY A 221 1.59 4.70 24.75
C GLY A 221 2.60 4.67 23.59
N ALA A 222 2.40 3.78 22.62
CA ALA A 222 3.21 3.63 21.43
C ALA A 222 2.30 3.53 20.20
N TYR A 223 2.94 3.55 19.03
CA TYR A 223 2.26 3.43 17.75
C TYR A 223 1.22 4.51 17.48
N THR A 224 1.55 5.76 17.83
CA THR A 224 0.72 6.93 17.56
C THR A 224 0.72 7.26 16.06
N GLY A 225 -0.46 7.54 15.50
CA GLY A 225 -0.64 8.01 14.12
C GLY A 225 -0.14 9.44 13.90
N GLY A 226 -0.28 9.93 12.67
CA GLY A 226 0.32 11.21 12.28
C GLY A 226 -0.42 12.46 12.81
N ALA A 227 -1.73 12.40 12.99
CA ALA A 227 -2.58 13.50 13.47
C ALA A 227 -3.39 13.08 14.72
N PRO A 228 -2.72 12.78 15.85
CA PRO A 228 -3.37 12.20 17.04
C PRO A 228 -4.33 13.14 17.78
N GLY A 229 -4.34 14.43 17.46
CA GLY A 229 -5.25 15.44 18.00
C GLY A 229 -6.48 15.72 17.12
N ALA A 230 -6.57 15.15 15.92
CA ALA A 230 -7.71 15.36 15.03
C ALA A 230 -8.97 14.63 15.51
N ASP A 231 -10.16 15.13 15.21
CA ASP A 231 -11.39 14.35 15.41
C ASP A 231 -11.78 13.61 14.13
N LEU A 232 -12.52 12.52 14.27
CA LEU A 232 -12.78 11.58 13.19
C LEU A 232 -14.19 11.71 12.63
N LEU A 233 -14.30 11.63 11.31
CA LEU A 233 -15.53 11.36 10.59
C LEU A 233 -15.33 10.08 9.77
N ILE A 234 -16.20 9.09 9.92
CA ILE A 234 -16.03 7.78 9.29
C ILE A 234 -17.17 7.52 8.31
N VAL A 235 -16.83 6.99 7.14
CA VAL A 235 -17.77 6.36 6.21
C VAL A 235 -17.32 4.92 5.95
N SER A 236 -18.17 3.97 6.34
CA SER A 236 -18.05 2.56 5.97
C SER A 236 -18.70 2.37 4.60
N SER A 237 -17.87 2.16 3.57
CA SER A 237 -18.28 2.11 2.16
C SER A 237 -18.87 0.75 1.81
N ASP A 238 -19.97 0.74 1.06
CA ASP A 238 -20.51 -0.51 0.49
C ASP A 238 -19.75 -0.86 -0.79
N PHE A 239 -18.68 -1.66 -0.68
CA PHE A 239 -17.83 -2.07 -1.81
C PHE A 239 -18.57 -2.92 -2.86
N ASP A 240 -19.72 -3.50 -2.51
CA ASP A 240 -20.54 -4.28 -3.43
C ASP A 240 -21.65 -3.43 -4.10
N ALA A 241 -21.73 -2.14 -3.77
CA ALA A 241 -22.73 -1.25 -4.33
C ALA A 241 -22.60 -1.16 -5.87
N PRO A 242 -23.71 -1.33 -6.61
CA PRO A 242 -23.74 -0.98 -8.01
C PRO A 242 -23.34 0.48 -8.21
N ASN A 243 -22.48 0.75 -9.19
CA ASN A 243 -21.93 2.08 -9.44
C ASN A 243 -21.21 2.67 -8.20
N TRP A 244 -20.41 1.83 -7.52
CA TRP A 244 -19.69 2.15 -6.29
C TRP A 244 -18.94 3.50 -6.29
N LYS A 245 -18.29 3.91 -7.38
CA LYS A 245 -17.64 5.24 -7.46
C LYS A 245 -18.59 6.40 -7.11
N ALA A 246 -19.87 6.29 -7.45
CA ALA A 246 -20.87 7.29 -7.09
C ALA A 246 -21.15 7.32 -5.58
N THR A 247 -21.18 6.16 -4.91
CA THR A 247 -21.37 6.11 -3.45
C THR A 247 -20.16 6.66 -2.69
N VAL A 248 -18.96 6.58 -3.27
CA VAL A 248 -17.76 7.27 -2.75
C VAL A 248 -17.86 8.79 -2.94
N ALA A 249 -18.36 9.25 -4.08
CA ALA A 249 -18.60 10.68 -4.32
C ALA A 249 -19.64 11.25 -3.31
N ASP A 250 -20.67 10.46 -3.00
CA ASP A 250 -21.64 10.75 -1.94
C ASP A 250 -21.00 10.76 -0.55
N ALA A 251 -20.07 9.84 -0.26
CA ALA A 251 -19.30 9.82 0.98
C ALA A 251 -18.45 11.09 1.15
N VAL A 252 -17.79 11.57 0.10
CA VAL A 252 -17.06 12.83 0.11
C VAL A 252 -18.02 14.00 0.40
N HIS A 253 -19.18 14.04 -0.28
CA HIS A 253 -20.21 15.06 -0.04
C HIS A 253 -20.69 15.04 1.42
N TYR A 254 -20.91 13.86 2.00
CA TYR A 254 -21.29 13.70 3.39
C TYR A 254 -20.23 14.28 4.33
N LEU A 255 -18.96 13.89 4.14
CA LEU A 255 -17.85 14.33 4.99
C LEU A 255 -17.65 15.84 4.95
N VAL A 256 -17.68 16.47 3.77
CA VAL A 256 -17.58 17.94 3.67
C VAL A 256 -18.80 18.63 4.28
N SER A 257 -20.01 18.07 4.13
CA SER A 257 -21.23 18.62 4.76
C SER A 257 -21.18 18.55 6.29
N GLN A 258 -20.64 17.46 6.86
CA GLN A 258 -20.43 17.35 8.30
C GLN A 258 -19.36 18.34 8.78
N ALA A 259 -18.29 18.52 8.02
CA ALA A 259 -17.23 19.48 8.33
C ALA A 259 -17.74 20.93 8.32
N GLU A 260 -18.56 21.29 7.33
CA GLU A 260 -19.26 22.57 7.26
C GLU A 260 -20.15 22.79 8.48
N ALA A 261 -20.97 21.80 8.85
CA ALA A 261 -21.86 21.88 10.00
C ALA A 261 -21.09 22.06 11.33
N LEU A 262 -19.87 21.52 11.41
CA LEU A 262 -18.97 21.66 12.56
C LEU A 262 -18.09 22.92 12.49
N GLY A 263 -18.06 23.63 11.36
CA GLY A 263 -17.25 24.83 11.15
C GLY A 263 -15.73 24.57 11.16
N ARG A 264 -15.29 23.40 10.71
CA ARG A 264 -13.88 22.95 10.79
C ARG A 264 -13.33 22.51 9.43
N PRO A 265 -12.02 22.65 9.18
CA PRO A 265 -11.38 22.08 8.01
C PRO A 265 -11.40 20.54 8.06
N VAL A 266 -11.40 19.90 6.90
CA VAL A 266 -11.40 18.44 6.76
C VAL A 266 -10.35 17.96 5.77
N VAL A 267 -9.63 16.92 6.15
CA VAL A 267 -8.81 16.12 5.25
C VAL A 267 -9.44 14.74 5.12
N ILE A 268 -9.85 14.39 3.90
CA ILE A 268 -10.50 13.13 3.58
C ILE A 268 -9.45 12.16 3.04
N ASN A 269 -9.33 10.98 3.65
CA ASN A 269 -8.55 9.87 3.14
C ASN A 269 -9.48 8.84 2.48
N ALA A 270 -9.17 8.51 1.22
CA ALA A 270 -9.75 7.38 0.51
C ALA A 270 -8.66 6.35 0.18
N SER A 271 -8.49 5.37 1.07
CA SER A 271 -7.55 4.24 0.87
C SER A 271 -8.19 3.12 0.03
N LEU A 272 -8.91 3.50 -1.02
CA LEU A 272 -9.73 2.63 -1.86
C LEU A 272 -9.76 3.13 -3.30
N GLY A 273 -10.13 2.24 -4.22
CA GLY A 273 -10.34 2.54 -5.63
C GLY A 273 -10.42 1.27 -6.48
N ASP A 274 -10.61 1.45 -7.78
CA ASP A 274 -10.54 0.38 -8.78
C ASP A 274 -9.64 0.78 -9.96
N TYR A 275 -9.34 -0.19 -10.82
CA TYR A 275 -8.45 -0.03 -11.97
C TYR A 275 -9.23 -0.05 -13.30
N LEU A 276 -10.53 0.27 -13.26
CA LEU A 276 -11.41 0.22 -14.42
C LEU A 276 -11.84 1.62 -14.82
N GLY A 277 -11.40 2.09 -15.98
CA GLY A 277 -11.84 3.37 -16.55
C GLY A 277 -10.78 4.03 -17.41
N SER A 278 -10.89 5.34 -17.55
CA SER A 278 -10.10 6.14 -18.49
C SER A 278 -8.71 6.52 -17.96
N HIS A 279 -8.48 6.39 -16.65
CA HIS A 279 -7.25 6.73 -15.94
C HIS A 279 -6.83 8.20 -16.12
N ASP A 280 -7.81 9.10 -16.12
CA ASP A 280 -7.58 10.55 -16.30
C ASP A 280 -8.50 11.44 -15.43
N GLY A 281 -9.30 10.86 -14.54
CA GLY A 281 -10.07 11.64 -13.56
C GLY A 281 -11.18 12.52 -14.16
N GLN A 282 -11.62 12.22 -15.39
CA GLN A 282 -12.74 12.91 -16.04
C GLN A 282 -14.06 12.13 -15.94
N ASP A 283 -14.13 11.13 -15.06
CA ASP A 283 -15.39 10.45 -14.76
C ASP A 283 -16.25 11.26 -13.80
N ALA A 284 -17.55 10.95 -13.80
CA ALA A 284 -18.54 11.74 -13.09
C ALA A 284 -18.26 11.79 -11.58
N ALA A 285 -17.73 10.72 -10.98
CA ALA A 285 -17.40 10.71 -9.55
C ALA A 285 -16.21 11.63 -9.26
N ALA A 286 -15.14 11.54 -10.05
CA ALA A 286 -13.99 12.44 -9.93
C ALA A 286 -14.39 13.91 -10.10
N LEU A 287 -15.13 14.25 -11.17
CA LEU A 287 -15.58 15.63 -11.42
C LEU A 287 -16.50 16.17 -10.31
N PHE A 288 -17.36 15.32 -9.74
CA PHE A 288 -18.19 15.71 -8.61
C PHE A 288 -17.35 15.96 -7.36
N ILE A 289 -16.42 15.06 -7.03
CA ILE A 289 -15.47 15.21 -5.92
C ILE A 289 -14.66 16.51 -6.07
N ASP A 290 -14.10 16.76 -7.26
CA ASP A 290 -13.36 17.98 -7.57
C ASP A 290 -14.18 19.23 -7.26
N SER A 291 -15.46 19.25 -7.67
CA SER A 291 -16.35 20.37 -7.42
C SER A 291 -16.55 20.64 -5.92
N LEU A 292 -16.62 19.58 -5.10
CA LEU A 292 -16.79 19.68 -3.65
C LEU A 292 -15.54 20.20 -2.94
N LEU A 293 -14.35 19.83 -3.42
CA LEU A 293 -13.06 20.29 -2.89
C LEU A 293 -12.82 21.76 -3.26
N ILE A 294 -13.08 22.12 -4.52
CA ILE A 294 -12.90 23.49 -5.02
C ILE A 294 -13.88 24.48 -4.38
N ALA A 295 -15.07 24.03 -4.01
CA ALA A 295 -16.15 24.91 -3.53
C ALA A 295 -15.77 25.74 -2.29
N GLN A 296 -14.86 25.27 -1.44
CA GLN A 296 -14.41 26.02 -0.27
C GLN A 296 -12.99 25.62 0.17
N PRO A 297 -12.16 26.57 0.62
CA PRO A 297 -10.89 26.25 1.27
C PRO A 297 -11.07 25.44 2.56
N GLY A 298 -10.00 24.77 2.99
CA GLY A 298 -10.00 23.90 4.17
C GLY A 298 -10.56 22.51 3.89
N ARG A 299 -10.76 22.13 2.62
CA ARG A 299 -11.16 20.79 2.17
C ARG A 299 -10.03 20.19 1.37
N VAL A 300 -9.53 19.03 1.77
CA VAL A 300 -8.44 18.33 1.10
C VAL A 300 -8.81 16.86 0.99
N MET A 301 -8.51 16.24 -0.14
CA MET A 301 -8.64 14.79 -0.30
C MET A 301 -7.28 14.19 -0.66
N VAL A 302 -6.99 13.06 -0.02
CA VAL A 302 -5.80 12.23 -0.22
C VAL A 302 -6.25 10.81 -0.52
N CYS A 303 -5.65 10.16 -1.50
CA CYS A 303 -6.00 8.79 -1.87
C CYS A 303 -4.78 7.91 -2.15
N ALA A 304 -5.00 6.60 -2.09
CA ALA A 304 -4.01 5.60 -2.43
C ALA A 304 -3.81 5.49 -3.94
N ALA A 305 -2.57 5.34 -4.41
CA ALA A 305 -2.28 5.17 -5.84
C ALA A 305 -2.67 3.80 -6.42
N GLY A 306 -2.76 2.77 -5.57
CA GLY A 306 -3.00 1.38 -5.98
C GLY A 306 -1.80 0.47 -5.76
N ASN A 307 -2.04 -0.83 -5.83
CA ASN A 307 -1.07 -1.89 -5.58
C ASN A 307 -0.93 -2.86 -6.79
N SER A 308 -1.08 -2.36 -8.02
CA SER A 308 -1.01 -3.18 -9.25
C SER A 308 0.32 -3.09 -10.00
N GLY A 309 1.36 -2.47 -9.41
CA GLY A 309 2.67 -2.29 -10.06
C GLY A 309 3.35 -3.60 -10.49
N GLU A 310 3.09 -4.70 -9.78
CA GLU A 310 3.61 -6.03 -10.12
C GLU A 310 2.64 -6.91 -10.90
N PHE A 311 1.42 -6.44 -11.16
CA PHE A 311 0.45 -7.22 -11.94
C PHE A 311 1.02 -7.51 -13.33
N PRO A 312 0.57 -8.60 -13.97
CA PRO A 312 0.86 -8.82 -15.39
C PRO A 312 0.44 -7.59 -16.20
N PRO A 313 1.16 -7.26 -17.29
CA PRO A 313 0.77 -6.15 -18.17
C PRO A 313 -0.70 -6.24 -18.58
N TYR A 314 -1.48 -5.20 -18.31
CA TYR A 314 -2.91 -5.15 -18.64
C TYR A 314 -3.34 -3.83 -19.29
N HIS A 315 -2.39 -2.96 -19.59
CA HIS A 315 -2.59 -1.72 -20.33
C HIS A 315 -1.92 -1.81 -21.70
N VAL A 316 -2.48 -1.14 -22.71
CA VAL A 316 -1.83 -0.94 -24.01
C VAL A 316 -2.10 0.46 -24.53
N GLU A 317 -1.04 1.18 -24.91
CA GLU A 317 -1.13 2.41 -25.70
C GLU A 317 -0.79 2.08 -27.16
N THR A 318 -1.68 2.47 -28.09
CA THR A 318 -1.47 2.26 -29.52
C THR A 318 -1.35 3.59 -30.24
N LEU A 319 -0.16 3.85 -30.81
CA LEU A 319 0.00 4.89 -31.83
C LEU A 319 -0.43 4.30 -33.18
N VAL A 320 -1.52 4.82 -33.73
CA VAL A 320 -2.15 4.28 -34.93
C VAL A 320 -1.46 4.84 -36.17
N GLY A 321 -1.04 3.96 -37.07
CA GLY A 321 -0.41 4.30 -38.35
C GLY A 321 -1.15 3.74 -39.56
N SER A 322 -0.55 3.92 -40.74
CA SER A 322 -1.09 3.42 -42.00
C SER A 322 -1.11 1.90 -42.10
N ASP A 323 -0.20 1.22 -41.39
CA ASP A 323 -0.23 -0.24 -41.25
C ASP A 323 -1.28 -0.65 -40.21
N THR A 324 -1.82 -1.85 -40.35
CA THR A 324 -2.78 -2.37 -39.38
C THR A 324 -2.07 -2.99 -38.19
N SER A 325 -2.12 -2.31 -37.05
CA SER A 325 -1.67 -2.86 -35.76
C SER A 325 -2.76 -3.69 -35.10
N PHE A 326 -2.40 -4.56 -34.16
CA PHE A 326 -3.40 -5.26 -33.34
C PHE A 326 -2.92 -5.67 -31.95
N THR A 327 -3.87 -5.83 -31.04
CA THR A 327 -3.67 -6.42 -29.70
C THR A 327 -4.62 -7.60 -29.51
N TRP A 328 -4.17 -8.62 -28.80
CA TRP A 328 -4.95 -9.84 -28.52
C TRP A 328 -5.58 -9.82 -27.15
N TYR A 329 -6.80 -10.31 -27.10
CA TYR A 329 -7.65 -10.52 -25.94
C TYR A 329 -8.10 -11.97 -25.89
N THR A 330 -8.29 -12.47 -24.67
CA THR A 330 -8.78 -13.82 -24.39
C THR A 330 -10.27 -13.82 -24.08
N TYR A 331 -10.93 -14.95 -24.32
CA TYR A 331 -12.29 -15.18 -23.82
C TYR A 331 -12.30 -15.26 -22.29
N LYS A 332 -13.25 -14.56 -21.66
CA LYS A 332 -13.44 -14.55 -20.22
C LYS A 332 -14.66 -15.41 -19.84
N PRO A 333 -14.48 -16.61 -19.25
CA PRO A 333 -15.59 -17.36 -18.67
C PRO A 333 -16.14 -16.67 -17.42
N THR A 334 -17.26 -17.17 -16.90
CA THR A 334 -17.78 -16.73 -15.60
C THR A 334 -16.86 -17.16 -14.44
N PRO A 335 -16.79 -16.38 -13.34
CA PRO A 335 -17.51 -15.14 -13.09
C PRO A 335 -16.92 -13.92 -13.83
N ASN A 336 -17.81 -13.03 -14.28
CA ASN A 336 -17.56 -11.70 -14.86
C ASN A 336 -18.85 -10.86 -14.77
N ASN A 337 -18.79 -9.59 -15.16
CA ASN A 337 -19.88 -8.63 -15.00
C ASN A 337 -21.13 -8.92 -15.87
N PHE A 338 -21.02 -9.79 -16.87
CA PHE A 338 -22.10 -10.11 -17.81
C PHE A 338 -22.88 -11.38 -17.45
N GLY A 339 -22.36 -12.22 -16.54
CA GLY A 339 -23.03 -13.46 -16.11
C GLY A 339 -22.98 -14.60 -17.13
N TYR A 340 -22.31 -14.40 -18.27
CA TYR A 340 -22.02 -15.41 -19.28
C TYR A 340 -20.59 -15.21 -19.79
N GLY A 341 -20.03 -16.21 -20.47
CA GLY A 341 -18.68 -16.03 -21.00
C GLY A 341 -18.65 -15.12 -22.24
N VAL A 342 -17.65 -14.26 -22.28
CA VAL A 342 -17.67 -13.04 -23.09
C VAL A 342 -16.26 -12.70 -23.60
N VAL A 343 -16.19 -11.96 -24.70
CA VAL A 343 -15.02 -11.14 -25.03
C VAL A 343 -15.42 -9.68 -24.81
N TYR A 344 -14.84 -9.03 -23.81
CA TYR A 344 -15.16 -7.65 -23.47
C TYR A 344 -13.90 -6.87 -23.09
N PHE A 345 -13.73 -5.72 -23.72
CA PHE A 345 -12.71 -4.73 -23.40
C PHE A 345 -13.20 -3.35 -23.85
N ASP A 346 -12.60 -2.31 -23.30
CA ASP A 346 -12.86 -0.93 -23.67
C ASP A 346 -11.59 -0.23 -24.16
N VAL A 347 -11.81 0.88 -24.86
CA VAL A 347 -10.79 1.72 -25.46
C VAL A 347 -11.12 3.16 -25.14
N TRP A 348 -10.11 3.90 -24.72
CA TRP A 348 -10.20 5.29 -24.29
C TRP A 348 -9.25 6.16 -25.09
N ALA A 349 -9.71 7.34 -25.50
CA ALA A 349 -8.89 8.30 -26.23
C ALA A 349 -9.46 9.71 -26.11
N ASP A 350 -8.66 10.72 -26.44
CA ASP A 350 -9.20 12.06 -26.68
C ASP A 350 -9.91 12.08 -28.03
N THR A 351 -10.99 12.84 -28.17
CA THR A 351 -11.77 12.88 -29.43
C THR A 351 -10.92 13.29 -30.62
N ALA A 352 -9.96 14.21 -30.42
CA ALA A 352 -9.04 14.66 -31.46
C ALA A 352 -8.07 13.56 -31.95
N ASP A 353 -7.79 12.56 -31.10
CA ASP A 353 -6.84 11.49 -31.39
C ASP A 353 -7.53 10.23 -31.95
N PHE A 354 -8.85 10.15 -31.90
CA PHE A 354 -9.59 8.93 -32.26
C PHE A 354 -10.49 9.08 -33.48
N SER A 355 -10.76 10.31 -33.92
CA SER A 355 -11.70 10.58 -35.03
C SER A 355 -11.32 9.89 -36.35
N ASP A 356 -10.02 9.77 -36.62
CA ASP A 356 -9.47 9.16 -37.84
C ASP A 356 -8.99 7.72 -37.64
N VAL A 357 -9.21 7.14 -36.45
CA VAL A 357 -8.87 5.74 -36.16
C VAL A 357 -9.96 4.84 -36.73
N GLN A 358 -9.56 3.95 -37.62
CA GLN A 358 -10.38 2.85 -38.09
C GLN A 358 -10.08 1.60 -37.28
N TYR A 359 -11.11 0.90 -36.81
CA TYR A 359 -10.96 -0.29 -35.98
C TYR A 359 -11.84 -1.46 -36.44
N ALA A 360 -11.39 -2.68 -36.13
CA ALA A 360 -12.10 -3.93 -36.39
C ALA A 360 -11.78 -4.98 -35.32
N VAL A 361 -12.64 -5.98 -35.15
CA VAL A 361 -12.36 -7.15 -34.32
C VAL A 361 -12.14 -8.36 -35.22
N GLY A 362 -11.09 -9.13 -34.93
CA GLY A 362 -10.79 -10.39 -35.59
C GLY A 362 -10.61 -11.55 -34.62
N ALA A 363 -10.45 -12.75 -35.16
CA ALA A 363 -10.18 -13.96 -34.39
C ALA A 363 -9.03 -14.79 -34.94
N ASP A 364 -8.28 -15.40 -34.04
CA ASP A 364 -7.17 -16.30 -34.31
C ASP A 364 -7.39 -17.63 -33.63
N ARG A 365 -7.36 -18.69 -34.43
CA ARG A 365 -7.30 -20.04 -33.89
C ARG A 365 -5.90 -20.28 -33.36
N VAL A 366 -5.77 -20.82 -32.15
CA VAL A 366 -4.47 -21.17 -31.55
C VAL A 366 -4.11 -22.63 -31.77
N VAL A 367 -5.09 -23.53 -31.71
CA VAL A 367 -4.92 -24.99 -31.80
C VAL A 367 -5.69 -25.52 -33.01
N PRO A 368 -5.10 -26.40 -33.86
CA PRO A 368 -3.78 -27.03 -33.73
C PRO A 368 -2.60 -26.12 -34.12
N SER A 369 -2.87 -24.98 -34.75
CA SER A 369 -1.87 -24.02 -35.17
C SER A 369 -2.45 -22.61 -35.18
N LEU A 370 -1.57 -21.63 -34.97
CA LEU A 370 -1.93 -20.21 -34.98
C LEU A 370 -2.32 -19.78 -36.39
N GLN A 371 -3.56 -19.34 -36.57
CA GLN A 371 -4.08 -18.93 -37.87
C GLN A 371 -5.15 -17.84 -37.71
N PHE A 372 -4.98 -16.76 -38.45
CA PHE A 372 -6.00 -15.72 -38.60
C PHE A 372 -7.23 -16.29 -39.31
N ARG A 373 -8.40 -16.13 -38.68
CA ARG A 373 -9.66 -16.72 -39.16
C ARG A 373 -10.53 -15.75 -39.91
N GLY A 374 -10.50 -14.46 -39.58
CA GLY A 374 -11.34 -13.45 -40.17
C GLY A 374 -11.50 -12.23 -39.25
N ARG A 375 -12.21 -11.21 -39.74
CA ARG A 375 -12.48 -9.96 -39.03
C ARG A 375 -13.82 -9.33 -39.45
N THR A 376 -14.33 -8.44 -38.60
CA THR A 376 -15.39 -7.49 -38.97
C THR A 376 -14.87 -6.47 -39.99
N PRO A 377 -15.77 -5.73 -40.68
CA PRO A 377 -15.40 -4.54 -41.42
C PRO A 377 -14.66 -3.52 -40.53
N PHE A 378 -13.82 -2.69 -41.14
CA PHE A 378 -13.28 -1.52 -40.42
C PHE A 378 -14.38 -0.48 -40.25
N ARG A 379 -14.52 0.03 -39.03
CA ARG A 379 -15.45 1.07 -38.61
C ARG A 379 -14.69 2.24 -38.04
N THR A 380 -15.36 3.36 -37.92
CA THR A 380 -14.89 4.56 -37.19
C THR A 380 -15.81 4.82 -36.00
N MET A 381 -15.38 5.68 -35.08
CA MET A 381 -16.22 6.10 -33.95
C MET A 381 -17.60 6.61 -34.40
N ALA A 382 -17.65 7.33 -35.54
CA ALA A 382 -18.88 7.89 -36.08
C ALA A 382 -19.95 6.82 -36.40
N ASP A 383 -19.54 5.59 -36.70
CA ASP A 383 -20.46 4.49 -36.98
C ASP A 383 -21.17 3.97 -35.71
N HIS A 384 -20.56 4.14 -34.53
CA HIS A 384 -21.03 3.54 -33.26
C HIS A 384 -21.42 4.58 -32.20
N LEU A 385 -21.31 5.87 -32.50
CA LEU A 385 -21.52 6.94 -31.51
C LEU A 385 -22.99 7.02 -31.08
N GLY A 386 -23.23 6.83 -29.77
CA GLY A 386 -24.54 6.97 -29.14
C GLY A 386 -25.56 5.89 -29.52
N GLN A 387 -25.12 4.81 -30.17
CA GLN A 387 -25.99 3.72 -30.59
C GLN A 387 -25.32 2.36 -30.43
N LEU A 388 -26.10 1.34 -30.06
CA LEU A 388 -25.64 -0.05 -30.08
C LEU A 388 -25.63 -0.53 -31.54
N ALA A 389 -24.46 -0.94 -32.03
CA ALA A 389 -24.29 -1.50 -33.36
C ALA A 389 -23.72 -2.91 -33.28
N SER A 390 -24.02 -3.76 -34.25
CA SER A 390 -23.51 -5.14 -34.30
C SER A 390 -22.94 -5.45 -35.68
N ASP A 391 -21.75 -6.06 -35.70
CA ASP A 391 -21.13 -6.61 -36.90
C ASP A 391 -20.94 -8.13 -36.75
N SER A 392 -21.25 -8.88 -37.81
CA SER A 392 -20.94 -10.31 -37.86
C SER A 392 -19.46 -10.52 -38.15
N LEU A 393 -18.79 -11.31 -37.31
CA LEU A 393 -17.42 -11.75 -37.52
C LEU A 393 -17.42 -13.05 -38.34
N TRP A 394 -17.10 -12.94 -39.63
CA TRP A 394 -17.06 -14.08 -40.54
C TRP A 394 -15.64 -14.63 -40.70
N SER A 395 -15.53 -15.94 -40.83
CA SER A 395 -14.30 -16.61 -41.23
C SER A 395 -14.01 -16.37 -42.71
N LEU A 396 -12.75 -16.56 -43.12
CA LEU A 396 -12.36 -16.52 -44.54
C LEU A 396 -13.08 -17.58 -45.38
N ASP A 397 -13.59 -18.64 -44.75
CA ASP A 397 -14.34 -19.73 -45.37
C ASP A 397 -15.87 -19.49 -45.36
N GLY A 398 -16.33 -18.38 -44.75
CA GLY A 398 -17.75 -17.99 -44.69
C GLY A 398 -18.52 -18.49 -43.46
N ASP A 399 -17.85 -19.05 -42.46
CA ASP A 399 -18.47 -19.48 -41.20
C ASP A 399 -18.64 -18.29 -40.24
N LEU A 400 -19.76 -18.23 -39.51
CA LEU A 400 -19.94 -17.23 -38.45
C LEU A 400 -19.08 -17.60 -37.24
N LEU A 401 -18.15 -16.72 -36.85
CA LEU A 401 -17.30 -16.89 -35.66
C LEU A 401 -17.88 -16.18 -34.43
N GLY A 402 -18.74 -15.19 -34.63
CA GLY A 402 -19.38 -14.46 -33.55
C GLY A 402 -20.07 -13.20 -34.04
N VAL A 403 -20.79 -12.53 -33.13
CA VAL A 403 -21.39 -11.22 -33.37
C VAL A 403 -20.73 -10.23 -32.41
N VAL A 404 -20.09 -9.22 -32.97
CA VAL A 404 -19.41 -8.17 -32.21
C VAL A 404 -20.37 -7.00 -32.07
N ASP A 405 -20.73 -6.69 -30.83
CA ASP A 405 -21.48 -5.51 -30.45
C ASP A 405 -20.53 -4.37 -30.09
N TRP A 406 -20.92 -3.17 -30.47
CA TRP A 406 -20.15 -1.96 -30.30
C TRP A 406 -21.02 -0.88 -29.68
N PHE A 407 -20.40 -0.08 -28.82
CA PHE A 407 -20.99 1.16 -28.34
C PHE A 407 -19.87 2.19 -28.16
N ALA A 408 -20.00 3.34 -28.79
CA ALA A 408 -19.11 4.47 -28.55
C ALA A 408 -19.88 5.62 -27.91
N GLU A 409 -19.27 6.31 -26.96
CA GLU A 409 -19.82 7.52 -26.35
C GLU A 409 -18.78 8.61 -26.20
N LEU A 410 -19.26 9.85 -26.11
CA LEU A 410 -18.44 11.00 -25.76
C LEU A 410 -18.63 11.32 -24.28
N ARG A 411 -17.52 11.43 -23.56
CA ARG A 411 -17.47 11.92 -22.17
C ARG A 411 -16.65 13.20 -22.12
N GLY A 412 -17.32 14.34 -22.30
CA GLY A 412 -16.63 15.61 -22.50
C GLY A 412 -15.77 15.56 -23.76
N GLY A 413 -14.45 15.73 -23.61
CA GLY A 413 -13.47 15.64 -24.70
C GLY A 413 -12.94 14.24 -25.00
N GLN A 414 -13.52 13.19 -24.39
CA GLN A 414 -13.05 11.81 -24.47
C GLN A 414 -13.98 10.94 -25.28
N VAL A 415 -13.40 9.91 -25.90
CA VAL A 415 -14.11 8.79 -26.51
C VAL A 415 -13.97 7.59 -25.59
N HIS A 416 -15.09 6.94 -25.34
CA HIS A 416 -15.15 5.62 -24.73
C HIS A 416 -15.76 4.66 -25.74
N LEU A 417 -14.97 3.71 -26.23
CA LEU A 417 -15.43 2.65 -27.13
C LEU A 417 -15.47 1.34 -26.37
N GLN A 418 -16.65 0.73 -26.30
CA GLN A 418 -16.88 -0.59 -25.73
C GLN A 418 -16.99 -1.62 -26.84
N VAL A 419 -16.31 -2.74 -26.66
CA VAL A 419 -16.33 -3.88 -27.57
C VAL A 419 -16.82 -5.10 -26.80
N HIS A 420 -17.91 -5.69 -27.27
CA HIS A 420 -18.56 -6.83 -26.63
C HIS A 420 -18.80 -7.93 -27.65
N MET A 421 -18.53 -9.18 -27.29
CA MET A 421 -18.97 -10.33 -28.06
C MET A 421 -19.35 -11.47 -27.12
N GLN A 422 -20.64 -11.77 -27.12
CA GLN A 422 -21.19 -12.87 -26.35
C GLN A 422 -20.97 -14.19 -27.08
N GLN A 423 -20.41 -15.19 -26.36
CA GLN A 423 -20.34 -16.58 -26.81
C GLN A 423 -19.84 -16.76 -28.26
N PRO A 424 -18.57 -16.42 -28.57
CA PRO A 424 -17.98 -16.75 -29.87
C PRO A 424 -18.06 -18.26 -30.16
N ASP A 425 -17.94 -18.63 -31.44
CA ASP A 425 -17.93 -20.02 -31.92
C ASP A 425 -16.89 -20.89 -31.19
N SER A 426 -15.78 -20.27 -30.76
CA SER A 426 -14.75 -20.90 -29.96
C SER A 426 -14.20 -19.98 -28.87
N ASN A 427 -14.23 -20.45 -27.63
CA ASN A 427 -13.55 -19.83 -26.50
C ASN A 427 -12.02 -20.05 -26.51
N ALA A 428 -11.49 -20.87 -27.43
CA ALA A 428 -10.08 -21.18 -27.56
C ALA A 428 -9.34 -20.24 -28.53
N TYR A 429 -10.05 -19.30 -29.16
CA TYR A 429 -9.44 -18.29 -30.00
C TYR A 429 -8.80 -17.17 -29.19
N ARG A 430 -7.86 -16.48 -29.82
CA ARG A 430 -7.44 -15.14 -29.41
C ARG A 430 -8.22 -14.14 -30.26
N PHE A 431 -8.81 -13.14 -29.64
CA PHE A 431 -9.56 -12.11 -30.34
C PHE A 431 -8.69 -10.89 -30.50
N ARG A 432 -8.54 -10.38 -31.72
CA ARG A 432 -7.68 -9.23 -31.97
C ARG A 432 -8.50 -7.96 -32.13
N PHE A 433 -8.15 -6.91 -31.42
CA PHE A 433 -8.56 -5.55 -31.75
C PHE A 433 -7.55 -4.99 -32.74
N MET A 434 -8.01 -4.63 -33.92
CA MET A 434 -7.19 -4.19 -35.05
C MET A 434 -7.43 -2.70 -35.28
N SER A 435 -6.38 -1.92 -35.54
CA SER A 435 -6.49 -0.49 -35.83
C SER A 435 -5.60 -0.04 -36.97
N THR A 436 -6.06 0.93 -37.75
CA THR A 436 -5.31 1.60 -38.82
C THR A 436 -5.81 3.04 -39.01
N GLY A 437 -5.03 3.89 -39.66
CA GLY A 437 -5.36 5.30 -39.87
C GLY A 437 -4.34 6.22 -39.20
N THR A 438 -4.81 7.21 -38.46
CA THR A 438 -3.95 8.14 -37.70
C THR A 438 -4.64 8.49 -36.39
N GLY A 439 -3.87 8.46 -35.30
CA GLY A 439 -4.42 8.72 -33.98
C GLY A 439 -3.70 7.96 -32.88
N ARG A 440 -4.29 7.97 -31.70
CA ARG A 440 -3.83 7.17 -30.56
C ARG A 440 -4.99 6.80 -29.64
N PHE A 441 -4.82 5.72 -28.91
CA PHE A 441 -5.74 5.30 -27.87
C PHE A 441 -5.05 4.42 -26.83
N ASP A 442 -5.70 4.30 -25.70
CA ASP A 442 -5.34 3.42 -24.59
C ASP A 442 -6.43 2.37 -24.40
N GLY A 443 -6.06 1.19 -23.94
CA GLY A 443 -7.00 0.14 -23.56
C GLY A 443 -6.52 -0.60 -22.32
N TRP A 444 -7.46 -1.09 -21.51
CA TRP A 444 -7.19 -1.92 -20.35
C TRP A 444 -7.92 -3.25 -20.46
N GLY A 445 -7.26 -4.35 -20.07
CA GLY A 445 -7.81 -5.68 -20.25
C GLY A 445 -7.15 -6.74 -19.39
N ALA A 446 -7.83 -7.11 -18.30
CA ALA A 446 -7.39 -8.16 -17.40
C ALA A 446 -8.53 -9.10 -16.99
N SER A 447 -8.27 -10.41 -17.10
CA SER A 447 -9.22 -11.45 -16.68
C SER A 447 -9.51 -11.45 -15.18
N PHE A 448 -8.58 -10.94 -14.37
CA PHE A 448 -8.73 -10.81 -12.92
C PHE A 448 -9.57 -9.59 -12.50
N PHE A 449 -9.84 -8.64 -13.41
CA PHE A 449 -10.81 -7.56 -13.22
C PHE A 449 -12.17 -7.84 -13.88
N GLY A 450 -12.42 -9.08 -14.30
CA GLY A 450 -13.69 -9.47 -14.92
C GLY A 450 -13.81 -9.15 -16.41
N MET A 451 -12.76 -8.60 -17.04
CA MET A 451 -12.70 -8.29 -18.48
C MET A 451 -11.98 -9.39 -19.27
N SER A 452 -11.88 -9.24 -20.59
CA SER A 452 -10.96 -10.05 -21.40
C SER A 452 -9.51 -9.70 -21.12
N GLY A 453 -8.68 -10.72 -20.90
CA GLY A 453 -7.26 -10.52 -20.59
C GLY A 453 -6.40 -10.38 -21.84
N MET A 454 -5.41 -9.49 -21.80
CA MET A 454 -4.41 -9.31 -22.85
C MET A 454 -3.29 -10.36 -22.82
N ILE A 455 -2.52 -10.48 -23.91
CA ILE A 455 -1.46 -11.50 -24.06
C ILE A 455 -0.07 -10.85 -24.09
N ALA A 456 0.56 -10.73 -22.91
CA ALA A 456 1.86 -10.07 -22.78
C ALA A 456 3.09 -11.00 -22.93
N SER A 457 2.89 -12.32 -23.04
CA SER A 457 4.00 -13.28 -23.08
C SER A 457 3.65 -14.53 -23.90
N GLY A 458 4.65 -15.37 -24.19
CA GLY A 458 4.45 -16.58 -25.00
C GLY A 458 4.02 -16.27 -26.44
N LEU A 459 4.50 -15.14 -26.98
CA LEU A 459 4.21 -14.72 -28.35
C LEU A 459 5.00 -15.55 -29.36
N PRO A 460 4.42 -15.85 -30.54
CA PRO A 460 5.15 -16.49 -31.63
C PRO A 460 6.25 -15.57 -32.17
N THR A 461 7.27 -16.16 -32.78
CA THR A 461 8.22 -15.41 -33.61
C THR A 461 7.59 -15.00 -34.94
N VAL A 462 8.13 -13.97 -35.60
CA VAL A 462 7.71 -13.57 -36.95
C VAL A 462 7.77 -14.72 -37.96
N ALA A 463 8.72 -15.66 -37.80
CA ALA A 463 8.80 -16.84 -38.65
C ALA A 463 7.63 -17.83 -38.42
N GLN A 464 7.11 -17.91 -37.20
CA GLN A 464 5.97 -18.76 -36.85
C GLN A 464 4.64 -18.11 -37.21
N TYR A 465 4.55 -16.78 -37.11
CA TYR A 465 3.34 -16.01 -37.38
C TYR A 465 3.71 -14.58 -37.83
N PRO A 466 3.83 -14.31 -39.15
CA PRO A 466 4.35 -13.04 -39.67
C PRO A 466 3.65 -11.79 -39.15
N ASP A 467 2.32 -11.84 -39.01
CA ASP A 467 1.52 -10.72 -38.51
C ASP A 467 1.95 -10.25 -37.12
N ILE A 468 2.62 -11.08 -36.30
CA ILE A 468 3.10 -10.67 -34.97
C ILE A 468 4.04 -9.45 -35.03
N ALA A 469 4.61 -9.14 -36.19
CA ALA A 469 5.37 -7.91 -36.41
C ALA A 469 4.53 -6.63 -36.18
N HIS A 470 3.21 -6.72 -36.23
CA HIS A 470 2.25 -5.62 -35.99
C HIS A 470 1.54 -5.70 -34.64
N TYR A 471 1.98 -6.61 -33.76
CA TYR A 471 1.41 -6.76 -32.43
C TYR A 471 1.83 -5.61 -31.52
N VAL A 472 0.85 -4.93 -30.91
CA VAL A 472 1.12 -3.94 -29.87
C VAL A 472 1.17 -4.66 -28.53
N LEU A 473 2.33 -4.65 -27.90
CA LEU A 473 2.58 -5.37 -26.67
C LEU A 473 1.95 -4.62 -25.48
N PRO A 474 1.13 -5.29 -24.65
CA PRO A 474 0.69 -4.72 -23.38
C PRO A 474 1.86 -4.40 -22.46
N ASP A 475 1.76 -3.31 -21.70
CA ASP A 475 2.78 -2.82 -20.78
C ASP A 475 2.25 -2.68 -19.34
N ARG A 476 3.12 -2.21 -18.44
CA ARG A 476 2.80 -1.94 -17.03
C ARG A 476 2.58 -0.46 -16.72
N ASN A 477 2.55 0.39 -17.75
CA ASN A 477 2.38 1.83 -17.56
C ASN A 477 0.92 2.13 -17.23
N LYS A 478 0.66 3.29 -16.63
CA LYS A 478 -0.71 3.77 -16.34
C LYS A 478 -1.52 2.76 -15.52
N HIS A 479 -0.85 2.09 -14.58
CA HIS A 479 -1.41 1.10 -13.65
C HIS A 479 -1.96 1.75 -12.36
N ILE A 480 -2.02 3.08 -12.32
CA ILE A 480 -2.66 3.81 -11.23
C ILE A 480 -4.14 3.44 -11.11
N VAL A 481 -4.66 3.51 -9.88
CA VAL A 481 -6.11 3.51 -9.63
C VAL A 481 -6.78 4.60 -10.46
N ASP A 482 -7.96 4.29 -11.00
CA ASP A 482 -8.72 5.20 -11.85
C ASP A 482 -9.36 6.36 -11.05
N SER A 483 -10.05 7.25 -11.76
CA SER A 483 -10.97 8.22 -11.21
C SER A 483 -10.29 9.31 -10.38
N TRP A 484 -10.72 9.55 -9.14
CA TRP A 484 -10.20 10.63 -8.29
C TRP A 484 -8.69 10.52 -8.04
N ALA A 485 -8.09 9.33 -8.12
CA ALA A 485 -6.64 9.15 -8.04
C ALA A 485 -5.89 9.72 -9.26
N CYS A 486 -6.60 9.99 -10.35
CA CYS A 486 -6.07 10.67 -11.52
C CYS A 486 -6.41 12.17 -11.54
N SER A 487 -7.17 12.70 -10.56
CA SER A 487 -7.53 14.12 -10.51
C SER A 487 -6.37 15.01 -10.07
N GLU A 488 -6.26 16.21 -10.64
CA GLU A 488 -5.32 17.23 -10.14
C GLU A 488 -5.72 17.80 -8.77
N GLN A 489 -7.00 17.68 -8.39
CA GLN A 489 -7.54 18.25 -7.15
C GLN A 489 -7.34 17.32 -5.94
N VAL A 490 -6.85 16.10 -6.16
CA VAL A 490 -6.66 15.06 -5.14
C VAL A 490 -5.17 14.72 -5.05
N ILE A 491 -4.67 14.55 -3.82
CA ILE A 491 -3.28 14.13 -3.57
C ILE A 491 -3.24 12.60 -3.58
N THR A 492 -2.52 12.02 -4.53
CA THR A 492 -2.41 10.58 -4.76
C THR A 492 -1.05 10.09 -4.29
N VAL A 493 -1.06 9.00 -3.51
CA VAL A 493 0.10 8.62 -2.71
C VAL A 493 0.62 7.23 -3.09
N ALA A 494 1.87 7.20 -3.53
CA ALA A 494 2.66 5.99 -3.74
C ALA A 494 3.21 5.42 -2.42
N ASN A 495 3.68 4.18 -2.46
CA ASN A 495 4.11 3.42 -1.28
C ASN A 495 5.61 3.09 -1.32
N TYR A 496 6.33 3.42 -0.26
CA TYR A 496 7.69 2.93 0.00
C TYR A 496 7.77 2.16 1.33
N PHE A 497 8.81 1.33 1.49
CA PHE A 497 8.98 0.51 2.69
C PHE A 497 9.23 1.37 3.92
N ASN A 498 8.35 1.27 4.92
CA ASN A 498 8.56 1.91 6.22
C ASN A 498 9.74 1.29 6.95
N GLU A 499 9.75 -0.04 7.03
CA GLU A 499 10.76 -0.84 7.71
C GLU A 499 10.85 -2.21 7.07
N VAL A 500 11.93 -2.94 7.33
CA VAL A 500 12.11 -4.33 6.87
C VAL A 500 12.52 -5.29 7.98
N ALA A 501 12.68 -4.79 9.20
CA ALA A 501 12.99 -5.58 10.37
C ALA A 501 12.28 -5.01 11.60
N TYR A 502 11.63 -5.87 12.38
CA TYR A 502 10.77 -5.44 13.47
C TYR A 502 10.69 -6.48 14.60
N THR A 503 10.07 -6.15 15.73
CA THR A 503 9.80 -7.10 16.82
C THR A 503 8.31 -7.40 16.91
N ASP A 504 7.95 -8.67 17.08
CA ASP A 504 6.56 -9.10 17.21
C ASP A 504 6.05 -9.11 18.66
N VAL A 505 4.76 -9.43 18.84
CA VAL A 505 4.08 -9.47 20.15
C VAL A 505 4.71 -10.44 21.14
N ASN A 506 5.41 -11.47 20.66
CA ASN A 506 6.12 -12.45 21.49
C ASN A 506 7.56 -12.03 21.80
N GLY A 507 8.00 -10.86 21.32
CA GLY A 507 9.35 -10.35 21.48
C GLY A 507 10.37 -10.97 20.51
N ASN A 508 9.91 -11.65 19.45
CA ASN A 508 10.82 -12.21 18.45
C ASN A 508 11.16 -11.18 17.37
N ALA A 509 12.42 -11.18 16.93
CA ALA A 509 12.83 -10.40 15.78
C ALA A 509 12.30 -11.01 14.49
N GLN A 510 11.72 -10.16 13.65
CA GLN A 510 11.17 -10.48 12.33
C GLN A 510 11.94 -9.69 11.27
N SER A 511 12.03 -10.25 10.07
CA SER A 511 12.58 -9.55 8.91
C SER A 511 11.78 -9.92 7.66
N VAL A 512 11.56 -8.94 6.80
CA VAL A 512 10.89 -9.11 5.51
C VAL A 512 11.83 -8.71 4.36
N PRO A 513 11.66 -9.29 3.17
CA PRO A 513 12.40 -8.84 1.99
C PRO A 513 12.05 -7.39 1.63
N GLY A 514 13.06 -6.61 1.22
CA GLY A 514 12.93 -5.22 0.81
C GLY A 514 14.08 -4.38 1.31
N THR A 515 14.06 -3.09 0.98
CA THR A 515 14.99 -2.09 1.49
C THR A 515 14.19 -0.94 2.08
N GLU A 516 14.46 -0.60 3.34
CA GLU A 516 13.84 0.53 4.02
C GLU A 516 14.04 1.83 3.25
N GLY A 517 12.96 2.59 3.02
CA GLY A 517 12.97 3.82 2.23
C GLY A 517 12.87 3.64 0.71
N ASP A 518 13.02 2.41 0.20
CA ASP A 518 12.91 2.14 -1.23
C ASP A 518 11.45 1.98 -1.67
N LEU A 519 11.15 2.31 -2.93
CA LEU A 519 9.81 2.20 -3.47
C LEU A 519 9.36 0.73 -3.48
N VAL A 520 8.14 0.45 -3.04
CA VAL A 520 7.62 -0.91 -3.02
C VAL A 520 7.22 -1.29 -4.44
N PRO A 521 7.73 -2.40 -5.02
CA PRO A 521 7.46 -2.77 -6.41
C PRO A 521 5.97 -2.86 -6.78
N ARG A 522 5.12 -3.26 -5.81
CA ARG A 522 3.68 -3.37 -6.02
C ARG A 522 2.97 -2.01 -6.08
N SER A 523 3.59 -0.92 -5.65
CA SER A 523 3.01 0.42 -5.73
C SER A 523 2.67 0.74 -7.19
N SER A 524 1.41 1.09 -7.45
CA SER A 524 0.98 1.55 -8.75
C SER A 524 1.67 2.87 -9.10
N HIS A 525 1.84 3.10 -10.39
CA HIS A 525 2.48 4.27 -10.96
C HIS A 525 1.67 4.76 -12.16
N GLY A 526 1.76 6.06 -12.43
CA GLY A 526 1.19 6.68 -13.61
C GLY A 526 2.10 6.54 -14.84
N PRO A 527 2.13 7.56 -15.73
CA PRO A 527 1.31 8.78 -15.68
C PRO A 527 -0.19 8.47 -15.80
N THR A 528 -1.04 9.47 -15.69
CA THR A 528 -2.43 9.37 -16.15
C THR A 528 -2.47 9.14 -17.68
N ARG A 529 -3.62 8.76 -18.23
CA ARG A 529 -3.81 8.58 -19.68
C ARG A 529 -3.42 9.83 -20.48
N ASP A 530 -3.79 11.00 -19.97
CA ASP A 530 -3.46 12.30 -20.57
C ASP A 530 -2.06 12.83 -20.22
N GLY A 531 -1.22 12.01 -19.58
CA GLY A 531 0.21 12.29 -19.38
C GLY A 531 0.54 13.16 -18.17
N ARG A 532 -0.43 13.46 -17.30
CA ARG A 532 -0.17 14.15 -16.03
C ARG A 532 0.63 13.24 -15.10
N LEU A 533 1.55 13.85 -14.36
CA LEU A 533 2.36 13.15 -13.38
C LEU A 533 1.48 12.73 -12.21
N LYS A 534 1.42 11.42 -11.99
CA LYS A 534 0.85 10.78 -10.81
C LYS A 534 1.64 9.50 -10.51
N PRO A 535 1.71 9.05 -9.25
CA PRO A 535 1.24 9.72 -8.02
C PRO A 535 1.99 11.02 -7.72
N ASP A 536 1.43 11.90 -6.89
CA ASP A 536 2.03 13.22 -6.58
C ASP A 536 3.22 13.09 -5.63
N VAL A 537 3.15 12.14 -4.69
CA VAL A 537 4.17 11.91 -3.67
C VAL A 537 4.17 10.44 -3.22
N ALA A 538 5.26 9.98 -2.60
CA ALA A 538 5.31 8.68 -1.92
C ALA A 538 5.39 8.84 -0.40
N ALA A 539 4.78 7.93 0.35
CA ALA A 539 4.89 7.84 1.80
C ALA A 539 5.13 6.39 2.26
N THR A 540 5.53 6.22 3.52
CA THR A 540 5.69 4.90 4.12
C THR A 540 4.35 4.19 4.20
N GLY A 541 4.22 3.02 3.60
CA GLY A 541 3.02 2.19 3.73
C GLY A 541 3.34 0.75 4.12
N ASP A 542 4.30 0.10 3.45
CA ASP A 542 4.66 -1.29 3.74
C ASP A 542 5.38 -1.44 5.07
N ILE A 543 4.94 -2.44 5.85
CA ILE A 543 5.48 -2.76 7.17
C ILE A 543 5.22 -1.61 8.15
N THR A 544 3.96 -1.18 8.17
CA THR A 544 3.47 -0.18 9.13
C THR A 544 2.60 -0.88 10.16
N PHE A 545 2.93 -0.73 11.43
CA PHE A 545 2.03 -1.16 12.50
C PHE A 545 0.97 -0.08 12.72
N SER A 546 -0.26 -0.46 13.02
CA SER A 546 -1.33 0.50 13.33
C SER A 546 -2.40 -0.18 14.17
N ALA A 547 -3.34 0.60 14.72
CA ALA A 547 -4.44 0.07 15.50
C ALA A 547 -5.15 -1.06 14.74
N GLY A 548 -5.31 -2.22 15.39
CA GLY A 548 -6.01 -3.36 14.83
C GLY A 548 -7.38 -3.56 15.48
N PRO A 549 -8.37 -4.14 14.79
CA PRO A 549 -9.61 -4.52 15.46
C PRO A 549 -9.33 -5.53 16.56
N LEU A 550 -9.93 -5.36 17.74
CA LEU A 550 -9.68 -6.17 18.93
C LEU A 550 -9.93 -7.66 18.67
N ALA A 551 -11.01 -7.98 17.94
CA ALA A 551 -11.32 -9.35 17.54
C ALA A 551 -10.26 -9.95 16.59
N THR A 552 -9.79 -9.15 15.63
CA THR A 552 -8.75 -9.57 14.67
C THR A 552 -7.42 -9.77 15.38
N LEU A 553 -7.03 -8.86 16.29
CA LEU A 553 -5.81 -8.95 17.08
C LEU A 553 -5.76 -10.23 17.92
N ALA A 554 -6.88 -10.59 18.59
CA ALA A 554 -6.95 -11.83 19.36
C ALA A 554 -6.66 -13.06 18.48
N SER A 555 -7.20 -13.10 17.26
CA SER A 555 -6.91 -14.17 16.29
C SER A 555 -5.47 -14.15 15.80
N LEU A 556 -4.92 -12.98 15.47
CA LEU A 556 -3.55 -12.83 15.00
C LEU A 556 -2.52 -13.21 16.07
N ILE A 557 -2.74 -12.84 17.34
CA ILE A 557 -1.86 -13.25 18.44
C ILE A 557 -1.78 -14.77 18.55
N ALA A 558 -2.89 -15.47 18.34
CA ALA A 558 -2.93 -16.93 18.41
C ALA A 558 -2.30 -17.62 17.19
N ASN A 559 -2.53 -17.08 15.98
CA ASN A 559 -2.25 -17.80 14.72
C ASN A 559 -1.10 -17.21 13.90
N GLU A 560 -0.92 -15.89 13.95
CA GLU A 560 0.08 -15.14 13.18
C GLU A 560 0.73 -14.03 14.04
N PRO A 561 1.34 -14.37 15.19
CA PRO A 561 1.82 -13.36 16.15
C PRO A 561 2.87 -12.41 15.55
N PHE A 562 3.59 -12.84 14.51
CA PHE A 562 4.54 -12.03 13.74
C PHE A 562 3.88 -10.84 13.02
N LYS A 563 2.55 -10.77 12.94
CA LYS A 563 1.79 -9.62 12.41
C LYS A 563 1.36 -8.65 13.52
N VAL A 564 1.58 -8.95 14.79
CA VAL A 564 1.12 -8.12 15.91
C VAL A 564 2.33 -7.51 16.60
N ALA A 565 2.23 -6.23 16.92
CA ALA A 565 3.28 -5.49 17.60
C ALA A 565 3.30 -5.81 19.10
N PRO A 566 4.43 -5.56 19.79
CA PRO A 566 4.49 -5.50 21.24
C PRO A 566 3.35 -4.67 21.82
N GLY A 567 2.68 -5.20 22.84
CA GLY A 567 1.49 -4.59 23.45
C GLY A 567 0.17 -5.19 22.96
N GLY A 568 0.16 -5.90 21.82
CA GLY A 568 -1.01 -6.68 21.38
C GLY A 568 -2.17 -5.88 20.82
N MET A 569 -2.02 -4.55 20.67
CA MET A 569 -3.06 -3.62 20.23
C MET A 569 -2.85 -3.11 18.80
N HIS A 570 -1.68 -3.36 18.23
CA HIS A 570 -1.32 -2.85 16.90
C HIS A 570 -0.92 -4.01 15.98
N MET A 571 -1.37 -3.98 14.74
CA MET A 571 -1.07 -4.99 13.72
C MET A 571 -0.35 -4.40 12.52
N ARG A 572 0.52 -5.21 11.91
CA ARG A 572 1.28 -4.90 10.72
C ARG A 572 0.36 -4.95 9.51
N ASN A 573 0.36 -3.87 8.74
CA ASN A 573 -0.29 -3.81 7.44
C ASN A 573 0.63 -3.15 6.40
N GLY A 574 0.16 -2.99 5.16
CA GLY A 574 0.94 -2.31 4.14
C GLY A 574 0.26 -2.13 2.81
N GLY A 575 0.79 -1.21 2.01
CA GLY A 575 0.32 -0.86 0.67
C GLY A 575 0.17 0.66 0.56
N THR A 576 -0.25 1.12 -0.62
CA THR A 576 -0.63 2.54 -0.80
C THR A 576 -1.75 2.96 0.14
N SER A 577 -2.60 2.02 0.59
CA SER A 577 -3.62 2.25 1.61
C SER A 577 -3.07 2.74 2.95
N MET A 578 -1.81 2.42 3.27
CA MET A 578 -1.16 2.82 4.52
C MET A 578 -0.25 4.02 4.30
N ALA A 579 0.18 4.25 3.06
CA ALA A 579 0.91 5.45 2.69
C ALA A 579 -0.01 6.69 2.62
N SER A 580 -1.22 6.58 2.04
CA SER A 580 -2.16 7.71 1.95
C SER A 580 -2.59 8.33 3.30
N PRO A 581 -2.86 7.57 4.39
CA PRO A 581 -3.18 8.17 5.67
C PRO A 581 -2.01 8.93 6.31
N VAL A 582 -0.76 8.64 5.93
CA VAL A 582 0.42 9.42 6.38
C VAL A 582 0.41 10.82 5.78
N VAL A 583 0.10 10.92 4.48
CA VAL A 583 -0.03 12.21 3.79
C VAL A 583 -1.30 12.94 4.24
N THR A 584 -2.38 12.20 4.51
CA THR A 584 -3.60 12.74 5.15
C THR A 584 -3.26 13.42 6.48
N ALA A 585 -2.49 12.74 7.34
CA ALA A 585 -2.05 13.31 8.59
C ALA A 585 -1.18 14.57 8.37
N THR A 586 -0.25 14.53 7.42
CA THR A 586 0.59 15.68 7.08
C THR A 586 -0.26 16.89 6.63
N ALA A 587 -1.27 16.66 5.79
CA ALA A 587 -2.23 17.68 5.39
C ALA A 587 -3.06 18.20 6.58
N ALA A 588 -3.44 17.34 7.53
CA ALA A 588 -4.17 17.75 8.73
C ALA A 588 -3.31 18.65 9.64
N LEU A 589 -2.03 18.31 9.84
CA LEU A 589 -1.09 19.16 10.56
C LEU A 589 -0.90 20.52 9.86
N TYR A 590 -0.89 20.53 8.52
CA TYR A 590 -0.83 21.76 7.75
C TYR A 590 -2.09 22.62 7.94
N LEU A 591 -3.29 22.03 7.91
CA LEU A 591 -4.55 22.74 8.10
C LEU A 591 -4.78 23.20 9.54
N GLU A 592 -4.17 22.56 10.54
CA GLU A 592 -4.19 23.09 11.92
C GLU A 592 -3.52 24.48 11.96
N LYS A 593 -2.40 24.63 11.25
CA LYS A 593 -1.71 25.92 11.11
C LYS A 593 -2.41 26.87 10.13
N CYS A 594 -2.90 26.33 9.01
CA CYS A 594 -3.40 27.07 7.86
C CYS A 594 -4.82 26.62 7.50
N SER A 595 -5.79 26.83 8.40
CA SER A 595 -7.15 26.26 8.32
C SER A 595 -7.99 26.69 7.12
N ARG A 596 -7.53 27.70 6.37
CA ARG A 596 -8.16 28.20 5.15
C ARG A 596 -7.34 27.95 3.89
N ALA A 597 -6.31 27.12 3.95
CA ALA A 597 -5.58 26.73 2.75
C ALA A 597 -6.49 25.90 1.84
N THR A 598 -6.36 26.12 0.55
CA THR A 598 -6.99 25.31 -0.50
C THR A 598 -6.27 23.97 -0.63
N HIS A 599 -6.93 22.98 -1.23
CA HIS A 599 -6.33 21.70 -1.58
C HIS A 599 -5.09 21.84 -2.46
N LEU A 600 -5.07 22.79 -3.40
CA LEU A 600 -3.89 23.07 -4.22
C LEU A 600 -2.74 23.65 -3.41
N GLU A 601 -2.98 24.61 -2.51
CA GLU A 601 -1.93 25.14 -1.64
C GLU A 601 -1.33 24.06 -0.73
N VAL A 602 -2.14 23.11 -0.26
CA VAL A 602 -1.68 21.97 0.54
C VAL A 602 -0.86 21.00 -0.31
N ARG A 603 -1.36 20.62 -1.50
CA ARG A 603 -0.65 19.76 -2.45
C ARG A 603 0.68 20.36 -2.85
N ASP A 604 0.69 21.61 -3.32
CA ASP A 604 1.89 22.30 -3.77
C ASP A 604 2.93 22.46 -2.64
N ALA A 605 2.47 22.66 -1.39
CA ALA A 605 3.36 22.66 -0.23
C ALA A 605 3.97 21.27 0.03
N ILE A 606 3.19 20.20 -0.09
CA ILE A 606 3.67 18.83 0.09
C ILE A 606 4.66 18.45 -1.02
N GLU A 607 4.30 18.63 -2.29
CA GLU A 607 5.15 18.33 -3.43
C GLU A 607 6.43 19.18 -3.43
N GLY A 608 6.28 20.50 -3.23
CA GLY A 608 7.40 21.43 -3.23
C GLY A 608 8.38 21.24 -2.06
N THR A 609 8.00 20.47 -1.04
CA THR A 609 8.87 20.14 0.11
C THR A 609 9.16 18.65 0.24
N ALA A 610 8.71 17.83 -0.72
CA ALA A 610 8.99 16.42 -0.75
C ALA A 610 10.49 16.15 -0.81
N ARG A 611 10.93 15.10 -0.11
CA ARG A 611 12.35 14.73 -0.07
C ARG A 611 12.73 14.01 -1.37
N ALA A 612 13.79 14.49 -2.01
CA ALA A 612 14.56 13.69 -2.95
C ALA A 612 15.73 13.03 -2.21
N ASP A 613 15.94 11.73 -2.44
CA ASP A 613 17.05 10.96 -1.89
C ASP A 613 17.62 9.99 -2.94
N ALA A 614 18.44 9.02 -2.51
CA ALA A 614 19.07 8.09 -3.44
C ALA A 614 18.06 7.12 -4.09
N PHE A 615 16.91 6.87 -3.46
CA PHE A 615 15.87 5.99 -3.98
C PHE A 615 14.96 6.71 -4.97
N THR A 616 14.74 8.01 -4.80
CA THR A 616 13.87 8.79 -5.70
C THR A 616 14.43 8.93 -7.11
N GLY A 617 15.74 8.76 -7.33
CA GLY A 617 16.33 8.94 -8.65
C GLY A 617 16.20 10.38 -9.19
N THR A 618 15.97 10.53 -10.50
CA THR A 618 15.81 11.84 -11.16
C THR A 618 14.34 12.21 -11.27
N LEU A 619 13.91 13.31 -10.66
CA LEU A 619 12.51 13.77 -10.66
C LEU A 619 12.23 14.78 -11.80
N PRO A 620 10.99 14.83 -12.34
CA PRO A 620 9.90 13.86 -12.11
C PRO A 620 10.22 12.51 -12.78
N ASN A 621 9.89 11.41 -12.10
CA ASN A 621 10.18 10.03 -12.52
C ASN A 621 8.93 9.20 -12.79
#